data_AF-A0A3A4ZKC3-F1
#
_entry.id   AF-A0A3A4ZKC3-F1
#
_cell.length_a   1.000
_cell.length_b   1.000
_cell.length_c   1.000
_cell.angle_alpha   90.00
_cell.angle_beta   90.00
_cell.angle_gamma   90.00
#
_symmetry.space_group_name_H-M   'P 1'
#
loop_
_entity.id
_entity.type
_entity.pdbx_description
1 polymer ?
#
loop_
_entity_poly.entity_id
_entity_poly.type
_entity_poly.pdbx_seq_one_letter_code
_entity_poly.pdbx_strand_id
1 'polypeptide(L)'
;KRRYLPEPELRYISRELDIPMTRIYAIATFYKAFRLEPRGRHEVCLCMGTACHVRGGERVKDAIERSLGVEAGGTTADMRYSFETVRCLGCCGQAPVMTIDGKIYGKLDHLAVGKVLESHT
;
A
#
# COMPACT_ATOMS: atom_id res chain seq x y z
N LYS A 1 15.89 4.53 -6.40
CA LYS A 1 15.90 3.49 -5.33
C LYS A 1 14.82 2.46 -5.66
N ARG A 2 15.17 1.18 -5.86
CA ARG A 2 14.19 0.10 -6.10
C ARG A 2 13.40 -0.14 -4.79
N ARG A 3 12.06 -0.11 -4.83
CA ARG A 3 11.17 -0.34 -3.68
C ARG A 3 10.65 -1.80 -3.61
N TYR A 4 11.35 -2.73 -4.24
CA TYR A 4 11.00 -4.15 -4.29
C TYR A 4 12.26 -5.01 -4.29
N LEU A 5 12.11 -6.30 -3.96
CA LEU A 5 13.15 -7.31 -3.86
C LEU A 5 13.13 -8.18 -5.12
N PRO A 6 14.04 -7.95 -6.08
CA PRO A 6 14.09 -8.76 -7.28
C PRO A 6 14.79 -10.10 -6.98
N GLU A 7 14.40 -11.12 -7.72
CA GLU A 7 14.88 -12.48 -7.50
C GLU A 7 16.43 -12.64 -7.63
N PRO A 8 17.14 -11.96 -8.54
CA PRO A 8 18.60 -11.99 -8.59
C PRO A 8 19.28 -11.57 -7.29
N GLU A 9 18.76 -10.53 -6.63
CA GLU A 9 19.28 -10.03 -5.35
C GLU A 9 18.97 -11.01 -4.21
N LEU A 10 17.81 -11.67 -4.22
CA LEU A 10 17.50 -12.74 -3.27
C LEU A 10 18.41 -13.95 -3.45
N ARG A 11 18.73 -14.33 -4.71
CA ARG A 11 19.70 -15.39 -5.00
C ARG A 11 21.11 -15.04 -4.54
N TYR A 12 21.51 -13.77 -4.67
CA TYR A 12 22.79 -13.31 -4.15
C TYR A 12 22.86 -13.48 -2.62
N ILE A 13 21.84 -13.01 -1.90
CA ILE A 13 21.75 -13.15 -0.44
C ILE A 13 21.74 -14.62 0.00
N SER A 14 21.01 -15.48 -0.73
CA SER A 14 20.98 -16.93 -0.48
C SER A 14 22.36 -17.56 -0.51
N ARG A 15 23.21 -17.16 -1.47
CA ARG A 15 24.58 -17.67 -1.61
C ARG A 15 25.51 -17.12 -0.53
N GLU A 16 25.40 -15.84 -0.20
CA GLU A 16 26.26 -15.21 0.81
C GLU A 16 25.98 -15.71 2.22
N LEU A 17 24.72 -15.97 2.56
CA LEU A 17 24.31 -16.40 3.90
C LEU A 17 24.19 -17.92 4.05
N ASP A 18 24.40 -18.69 2.98
CA ASP A 18 24.16 -20.15 2.92
C ASP A 18 22.75 -20.55 3.42
N ILE A 19 21.75 -19.74 3.06
CA ILE A 19 20.34 -19.96 3.42
C ILE A 19 19.58 -20.39 2.17
N PRO A 20 18.78 -21.47 2.21
CA PRO A 20 17.99 -21.89 1.06
C PRO A 20 16.98 -20.81 0.64
N MET A 21 16.82 -20.62 -0.66
CA MET A 21 15.87 -19.65 -1.24
C MET A 21 14.45 -19.82 -0.68
N THR A 22 14.03 -21.05 -0.37
CA THR A 22 12.72 -21.33 0.23
C THR A 22 12.50 -20.59 1.54
N ARG A 23 13.53 -20.49 2.40
CA ARG A 23 13.45 -19.78 3.68
C ARG A 23 13.44 -18.27 3.49
N ILE A 24 14.19 -17.77 2.51
CA ILE A 24 14.20 -16.34 2.16
C ILE A 24 12.83 -15.93 1.61
N TYR A 25 12.26 -16.71 0.70
CA TYR A 25 10.90 -16.50 0.20
C TYR A 25 9.87 -16.57 1.32
N ALA A 26 10.00 -17.53 2.25
CA ALA A 26 9.10 -17.60 3.39
C ALA A 26 9.12 -16.32 4.24
N ILE A 27 10.29 -15.73 4.48
CA ILE A 27 10.42 -14.46 5.21
C ILE A 27 9.87 -13.29 4.38
N ALA A 28 10.22 -13.24 3.09
CA ALA A 28 9.81 -12.17 2.18
C ALA A 28 8.29 -12.14 1.95
N THR A 29 7.61 -13.29 1.96
CA THR A 29 6.15 -13.37 1.86
C THR A 29 5.46 -13.19 3.21
N PHE A 30 6.11 -13.57 4.32
CA PHE A 30 5.54 -13.44 5.65
C PHE A 30 5.44 -11.98 6.11
N TYR A 31 6.50 -11.20 5.92
CA TYR A 31 6.47 -9.80 6.31
C TYR A 31 5.88 -8.93 5.20
N LYS A 32 4.74 -8.32 5.49
CA LYS A 32 4.16 -7.23 4.70
C LYS A 32 5.06 -5.98 4.58
N ALA A 33 6.26 -5.96 5.14
CA ALA A 33 7.23 -4.91 4.83
C ALA A 33 7.98 -5.19 3.52
N PHE A 34 8.13 -6.46 3.15
CA PHE A 34 8.82 -6.89 1.95
C PHE A 34 7.85 -6.95 0.76
N ARG A 35 8.41 -6.70 -0.43
CA ARG A 35 7.67 -6.59 -1.69
C ARG A 35 8.45 -7.33 -2.76
N LEU A 36 7.82 -8.29 -3.43
CA LEU A 36 8.44 -9.09 -4.50
C LEU A 36 8.15 -8.48 -5.88
N GLU A 37 7.08 -7.69 -6.00
CA GLU A 37 6.63 -7.09 -7.24
C GLU A 37 6.95 -5.58 -7.29
N PRO A 38 7.18 -5.02 -8.49
CA PRO A 38 7.37 -3.59 -8.67
C PRO A 38 6.10 -2.83 -8.31
N ARG A 39 6.25 -1.82 -7.45
CA ARG A 39 5.17 -0.88 -7.08
C ARG A 39 5.20 0.35 -7.98
N GLY A 40 4.05 1.02 -8.04
CA GLY A 40 3.93 2.31 -8.67
C GLY A 40 4.75 3.39 -7.94
N ARG A 41 4.89 4.56 -8.56
CA ARG A 41 5.67 5.68 -8.02
C ARG A 41 5.20 6.15 -6.64
N HIS A 42 3.90 6.05 -6.37
CA HIS A 42 3.22 6.50 -5.15
C HIS A 42 2.48 5.34 -4.49
N GLU A 43 2.72 5.12 -3.19
CA GLU A 43 2.03 4.09 -2.41
C GLU A 43 0.87 4.71 -1.63
N VAL A 44 -0.35 4.26 -1.90
CA VAL A 44 -1.58 4.70 -1.24
C VAL A 44 -2.06 3.60 -0.30
N CYS A 45 -2.03 3.88 1.00
CA CYS A 45 -2.43 2.96 2.06
C CYS A 45 -3.71 3.46 2.75
N LEU A 46 -4.82 2.75 2.62
CA LEU A 46 -6.07 3.09 3.31
C LEU A 46 -6.21 2.30 4.62
N CYS A 47 -6.57 2.99 5.71
CA CYS A 47 -6.88 2.33 6.98
C CYS A 47 -8.28 1.70 6.95
N MET A 48 -8.34 0.38 7.02
CA MET A 48 -9.56 -0.44 7.18
C MET A 48 -9.69 -1.01 8.60
N GLY A 49 -9.25 -0.23 9.60
CA GLY A 49 -9.47 -0.54 11.01
C GLY A 49 -10.90 -0.29 11.44
N THR A 50 -11.30 -0.83 12.59
CA THR A 50 -12.68 -0.72 13.10
C THR A 50 -13.18 0.73 13.14
N ALA A 51 -12.37 1.65 13.66
CA ALA A 51 -12.71 3.07 13.74
C ALA A 51 -12.89 3.72 12.35
N CYS A 52 -12.05 3.35 11.37
CA CYS A 52 -12.17 3.87 10.01
C CYS A 52 -13.33 3.21 9.25
N HIS A 53 -13.57 1.92 9.46
CA HIS A 53 -14.66 1.18 8.85
C HIS A 53 -16.03 1.73 9.30
N VAL A 54 -16.26 1.91 10.61
CA VAL A 54 -17.51 2.48 11.15
C VAL A 54 -17.75 3.92 10.68
N ARG A 55 -16.69 4.70 10.44
CA ARG A 55 -16.79 6.07 9.93
C ARG A 55 -16.92 6.19 8.41
N GLY A 56 -17.12 5.07 7.70
CA GLY A 56 -17.33 5.09 6.25
C GLY A 56 -16.05 4.91 5.42
N GLY A 57 -15.02 4.27 5.98
CA GLY A 57 -13.79 3.93 5.26
C GLY A 57 -14.03 3.05 4.03
N GLU A 58 -15.12 2.28 4.01
CA GLU A 58 -15.54 1.51 2.83
C GLU A 58 -15.96 2.41 1.66
N ARG A 59 -16.67 3.51 1.92
CA ARG A 59 -17.01 4.50 0.88
C ARG A 59 -15.77 5.17 0.30
N VAL A 60 -14.77 5.42 1.16
CA VAL A 60 -13.47 5.97 0.75
C VAL A 60 -12.72 4.94 -0.11
N LYS A 61 -12.74 3.66 0.28
CA LYS A 61 -12.18 2.56 -0.52
C LYS A 61 -12.80 2.53 -1.91
N ASP A 62 -14.13 2.48 -2.00
CA ASP A 62 -14.85 2.41 -3.28
C ASP A 62 -14.54 3.64 -4.16
N ALA A 63 -14.44 4.82 -3.57
CA ALA A 63 -14.07 6.04 -4.29
C ALA A 63 -12.64 5.97 -4.84
N ILE A 64 -11.69 5.40 -4.09
CA ILE A 64 -10.31 5.19 -4.56
C ILE A 64 -10.28 4.17 -5.70
N GLU A 65 -10.96 3.02 -5.54
CA GLU A 65 -10.98 1.96 -6.56
C GLU A 65 -11.61 2.46 -7.87
N ARG A 66 -12.68 3.26 -7.79
CA ARG A 66 -13.29 3.91 -8.98
C ARG A 66 -12.39 4.97 -9.61
N SER A 67 -11.66 5.74 -8.81
CA SER A 67 -10.81 6.82 -9.32
C SER A 67 -9.53 6.30 -9.96
N LEU A 68 -8.91 5.27 -9.36
CA LEU A 68 -7.65 4.69 -9.85
C LEU A 68 -7.86 3.50 -10.79
N GLY A 69 -9.07 2.93 -10.83
CA GLY A 69 -9.38 1.74 -11.65
C GLY A 69 -8.65 0.47 -11.19
N VAL A 70 -8.33 0.36 -9.90
CA VAL A 70 -7.53 -0.73 -9.33
C VAL A 70 -8.11 -1.17 -7.99
N GLU A 71 -8.14 -2.48 -7.75
CA GLU A 71 -8.58 -3.08 -6.49
C GLU A 71 -7.52 -2.97 -5.38
N ALA A 72 -7.97 -3.07 -4.13
CA ALA A 72 -7.09 -3.14 -2.96
C ALA A 72 -6.02 -4.24 -3.08
N GLY A 73 -4.75 -3.84 -3.11
CA GLY A 73 -3.57 -4.69 -3.26
C GLY A 73 -2.89 -4.53 -4.63
N GLY A 74 -3.59 -3.99 -5.62
CA GLY A 74 -3.11 -3.83 -6.98
C GLY A 74 -2.27 -2.57 -7.22
N THR A 75 -1.78 -2.47 -8.46
CA THR A 75 -1.06 -1.31 -8.99
C THR A 75 -1.76 -0.84 -10.26
N THR A 76 -1.93 0.46 -10.44
CA THR A 76 -2.54 1.05 -11.64
C THR A 76 -1.71 0.71 -12.88
N ALA A 77 -2.36 0.55 -14.04
CA ALA A 77 -1.69 0.27 -15.32
C ALA A 77 -0.60 1.28 -15.69
N ASP A 78 -0.76 2.55 -15.29
CA ASP A 78 0.22 3.62 -15.50
C ASP A 78 1.46 3.52 -14.60
N MET A 79 1.53 2.52 -13.70
CA MET A 79 2.58 2.36 -12.69
C MET A 79 2.83 3.63 -11.84
N ARG A 80 1.82 4.50 -11.72
CA ARG A 80 1.89 5.73 -10.91
C ARG A 80 1.48 5.49 -9.48
N TYR A 81 0.40 4.74 -9.25
CA TYR A 81 -0.16 4.48 -7.92
C TYR A 81 -0.23 2.97 -7.64
N SER A 82 0.10 2.60 -6.42
CA SER A 82 -0.21 1.29 -5.85
C SER A 82 -1.17 1.47 -4.69
N PHE A 83 -2.27 0.74 -4.71
CA PHE A 83 -3.30 0.83 -3.68
C PHE A 83 -3.20 -0.37 -2.75
N GLU A 84 -3.07 -0.14 -1.45
CA GLU A 84 -3.03 -1.17 -0.42
C GLU A 84 -3.95 -0.80 0.75
N THR A 85 -4.49 -1.82 1.43
CA THR A 85 -5.30 -1.61 2.64
C THR A 85 -4.55 -2.13 3.86
N VAL A 86 -4.53 -1.31 4.92
CA VAL A 86 -3.85 -1.59 6.18
C VAL A 86 -4.89 -1.67 7.30
N ARG A 87 -4.67 -2.54 8.28
CA ARG A 87 -5.64 -2.76 9.37
C ARG A 87 -5.69 -1.61 10.36
N CYS A 88 -4.58 -0.98 10.70
CA CYS A 88 -4.61 0.19 11.59
C CYS A 88 -3.37 1.05 11.34
N LEU A 89 -3.57 2.37 11.32
CA LEU A 89 -2.49 3.37 11.27
C LEU A 89 -2.27 4.06 12.63
N GLY A 90 -3.06 3.70 13.66
CA GLY A 90 -2.97 4.33 14.99
C GLY A 90 -3.58 5.74 15.10
N CYS A 91 -4.04 6.33 13.99
CA CYS A 91 -4.58 7.70 13.97
C CYS A 91 -6.12 7.76 14.06
N CYS A 92 -6.73 6.97 14.94
CA CYS A 92 -8.19 6.82 15.03
C CYS A 92 -8.95 8.14 15.28
N GLY A 93 -8.32 9.15 15.90
CA GLY A 93 -8.91 10.48 16.10
C GLY A 93 -9.24 11.23 14.81
N GLN A 94 -8.55 10.90 13.71
CA GLN A 94 -8.76 11.51 12.40
C GLN A 94 -9.39 10.53 11.39
N ALA A 95 -10.01 9.45 11.85
CA ALA A 95 -10.68 8.49 10.98
C ALA A 95 -11.81 9.16 10.16
N PRO A 96 -11.95 8.84 8.84
CA PRO A 96 -11.14 7.91 8.03
C PRO A 96 -9.73 8.45 7.68
N VAL A 97 -8.72 7.56 7.70
CA VAL A 97 -7.31 7.91 7.46
C VAL A 97 -6.74 7.13 6.27
N MET A 98 -5.98 7.83 5.43
CA MET A 98 -5.17 7.27 4.34
C MET A 98 -3.75 7.80 4.44
N THR A 99 -2.79 7.06 3.91
CA THR A 99 -1.40 7.49 3.83
C THR A 99 -0.96 7.46 2.36
N ILE A 100 -0.31 8.50 1.87
CA ILE A 100 0.34 8.50 0.55
C ILE A 100 1.83 8.73 0.75
N ASP A 101 2.67 7.76 0.36
CA ASP A 101 4.14 7.80 0.53
C ASP A 101 4.58 8.19 1.97
N GLY A 102 3.83 7.74 2.98
CA GLY A 102 4.11 8.06 4.39
C GLY A 102 3.49 9.37 4.91
N LYS A 103 2.89 10.20 4.05
CA LYS A 103 2.10 11.37 4.48
C LYS A 103 0.70 10.95 4.90
N ILE A 104 0.31 11.29 6.13
CA ILE A 104 -0.99 10.95 6.69
C ILE A 104 -2.03 11.99 6.26
N TYR A 105 -3.14 11.52 5.72
CA TYR A 105 -4.33 12.29 5.36
C TYR A 105 -5.50 11.79 6.21
N GLY A 106 -5.97 12.65 7.12
CA GLY A 106 -7.09 12.36 8.00
C GLY A 106 -8.36 13.10 7.59
N LYS A 107 -9.50 12.72 8.20
CA LYS A 107 -10.84 13.27 7.91
C LYS A 107 -11.18 13.22 6.42
N LEU A 108 -10.80 12.12 5.77
CA LEU A 108 -11.05 11.95 4.35
C LEU A 108 -12.54 11.70 4.12
N ASP A 109 -13.08 12.50 3.22
CA ASP A 109 -14.39 12.26 2.63
C ASP A 109 -14.22 11.68 1.22
N HIS A 110 -15.20 10.89 0.77
CA HIS A 110 -15.21 10.27 -0.56
C HIS A 110 -15.01 11.28 -1.70
N LEU A 111 -15.47 12.53 -1.53
CA LEU A 111 -15.26 13.63 -2.48
C LEU A 111 -13.85 14.22 -2.45
N ALA A 112 -13.15 14.14 -1.31
CA ALA A 112 -11.81 14.68 -1.14
C ALA A 112 -10.73 13.75 -1.71
N VAL A 113 -11.03 12.46 -1.86
CA VAL A 113 -10.10 11.45 -2.40
C VAL A 113 -9.55 11.86 -3.77
N GLY A 114 -10.41 12.25 -4.70
CA GLY A 114 -9.99 12.66 -6.05
C GLY A 114 -9.00 13.83 -6.01
N LYS A 115 -9.29 14.87 -5.22
CA LYS A 115 -8.40 16.03 -5.05
C LYS A 115 -7.05 15.65 -4.44
N VAL A 116 -7.04 14.74 -3.48
CA VAL A 116 -5.80 14.29 -2.83
C VAL A 116 -4.95 13.48 -3.81
N LEU A 117 -5.57 12.65 -4.66
CA LEU A 117 -4.86 11.91 -5.70
C LEU A 117 -4.31 12.83 -6.80
N GLU A 118 -5.10 13.80 -7.28
CA GLU A 118 -4.68 14.80 -8.27
C GLU A 118 -3.51 15.67 -7.78
N SER A 119 -3.46 15.97 -6.48
CA SER A 119 -2.36 16.77 -5.91
C SER A 119 -0.99 16.08 -5.95
N HIS A 120 -0.95 14.78 -6.27
CA HIS A 120 0.27 13.98 -6.37
C HIS A 120 0.49 13.40 -7.78
N THR A 121 -0.24 13.89 -8.80
CA THR A 121 0.00 13.58 -10.23
C THR A 121 1.13 14.43 -10.80
#